data_AF-A0A956TFU6-F1
#
_entry.id   AF-A0A956TFU6-F1
#
_cell.length_a   1.000
_cell.length_b   1.000
_cell.length_c   1.000
_cell.angle_alpha   90.00
_cell.angle_beta   90.00
_cell.angle_gamma   90.00
#
_symmetry.space_group_name_H-M   'P 1'
#
loop_
_entity.id
_entity.type
_entity.pdbx_description
1 polymer ?
#
loop_
_entity_poly.entity_id
_entity_poly.type
_entity_poly.pdbx_seq_one_letter_code
_entity_poly.pdbx_strand_id
1 'polypeptide(L)'
;MRSLRQLALILVALIWLAAPGSAQPLPEPTAETPTPVPLESVTPEPGKTSPRDAVADFLNVMREAGPLRPDLYLAARKYLDLSGVPSVVRDEKSVTLANDLYNVLMAADVDLASIPDTDPGMDRVRVYRQPTGDEIYLVRTDGGWQFSADSLASLHRMYAVLATKGKLASFDVPPWLDFRFLGLSGLQYLLLACIPFLSWFFGRVCVLIARRLVRKRLESESFGISPDEQKNVLRPLGWLIGSLLAWVGFSALMLPQAMLVLLAILCKLVATSAAVLCAYRFCDVLAIFLHHMAVRTQSTFDDMLVPLVRRSLKVVITILGLLFIAQNLDLEV
;
A
#
# COMPACT_ATOMS: atom_id res chain seq x y z
N MET A 1 -14.84 -10.89 -35.22
CA MET A 1 -15.91 -10.38 -34.32
C MET A 1 -15.80 -10.91 -32.88
N ARG A 2 -15.56 -12.22 -32.63
CA ARG A 2 -15.41 -12.78 -31.26
C ARG A 2 -14.21 -12.22 -30.46
N SER A 3 -13.07 -11.99 -31.12
CA SER A 3 -11.84 -11.48 -30.49
C SER A 3 -11.89 -9.98 -30.13
N LEU A 4 -12.71 -9.21 -30.84
CA LEU A 4 -12.95 -7.78 -30.61
C LEU A 4 -13.86 -7.52 -29.40
N ARG A 5 -14.90 -8.35 -29.26
CA ARG A 5 -15.71 -8.38 -28.03
C ARG A 5 -14.83 -8.68 -26.82
N GLN A 6 -13.86 -9.59 -26.92
CA GLN A 6 -12.98 -9.90 -25.80
C GLN A 6 -12.04 -8.75 -25.41
N LEU A 7 -11.46 -8.01 -26.36
CA LEU A 7 -10.59 -6.86 -26.04
C LEU A 7 -11.38 -5.68 -25.48
N ALA A 8 -12.55 -5.38 -26.05
CA ALA A 8 -13.47 -4.40 -25.50
C ALA A 8 -14.00 -4.82 -24.12
N LEU A 9 -14.29 -6.12 -23.91
CA LEU A 9 -14.69 -6.67 -22.61
C LEU A 9 -13.56 -6.65 -21.60
N ILE A 10 -12.30 -6.86 -22.00
CA ILE A 10 -11.14 -6.76 -21.10
C ILE A 10 -10.89 -5.30 -20.71
N LEU A 11 -11.04 -4.36 -21.65
CA LEU A 11 -10.93 -2.93 -21.37
C LEU A 11 -12.10 -2.42 -20.52
N VAL A 12 -13.32 -2.86 -20.81
CA VAL A 12 -14.51 -2.58 -19.98
C VAL A 12 -14.38 -3.24 -18.62
N ALA A 13 -13.85 -4.47 -18.52
CA ALA A 13 -13.60 -5.14 -17.25
C ALA A 13 -12.49 -4.45 -16.44
N LEU A 14 -11.45 -3.93 -17.07
CA LEU A 14 -10.41 -3.13 -16.41
C LEU A 14 -10.94 -1.76 -15.96
N ILE A 15 -11.86 -1.16 -16.71
CA ILE A 15 -12.59 0.06 -16.31
C ILE A 15 -13.58 -0.24 -15.18
N TRP A 16 -14.23 -1.40 -15.19
CA TRP A 16 -15.13 -1.86 -14.12
C TRP A 16 -14.38 -2.23 -12.83
N LEU A 17 -13.16 -2.76 -12.95
CA LEU A 17 -12.28 -3.08 -11.82
C LEU A 17 -11.62 -1.83 -11.20
N ALA A 18 -11.56 -0.74 -11.98
CA ALA A 18 -11.03 0.57 -11.55
C ALA A 18 -12.12 1.59 -11.21
N ALA A 19 -13.40 1.28 -11.46
CA ALA A 19 -14.50 2.08 -10.97
C ALA A 19 -14.59 1.89 -9.45
N PRO A 20 -14.66 2.96 -8.63
CA PRO A 20 -15.07 2.79 -7.24
C PRO A 20 -16.42 2.07 -7.29
N GLY A 21 -16.47 0.87 -6.71
CA GLY A 21 -17.66 0.04 -6.74
C GLY A 21 -18.86 0.91 -6.40
N SER A 22 -19.83 0.97 -7.31
CA SER A 22 -21.10 1.62 -7.04
C SER A 22 -21.67 0.93 -5.81
N ALA A 23 -21.47 1.53 -4.64
CA ALA A 23 -22.21 1.18 -3.45
C ALA A 23 -23.68 1.32 -3.87
N GLN A 24 -24.41 0.20 -3.87
CA GLN A 24 -25.86 0.28 -3.91
C GLN A 24 -26.26 1.28 -2.83
N PRO A 25 -27.16 2.24 -3.12
CA PRO A 25 -27.86 2.92 -2.04
C PRO A 25 -28.46 1.80 -1.20
N LEU A 26 -28.03 1.70 0.05
CA LEU A 26 -28.67 0.84 1.01
C LEU A 26 -30.17 1.12 0.94
N PRO A 27 -31.05 0.11 0.97
CA PRO A 27 -32.47 0.35 1.09
C PRO A 27 -32.69 1.29 2.27
N GLU A 28 -33.46 2.36 2.06
CA GLU A 28 -33.85 3.25 3.15
C GLU A 28 -34.40 2.38 4.29
N PRO A 29 -33.92 2.56 5.52
CA PRO A 29 -34.41 1.78 6.63
C PRO A 29 -35.87 2.16 6.84
N THR A 30 -36.77 1.22 6.54
CA THR A 30 -38.12 1.24 7.07
C THR A 30 -37.99 1.50 8.57
N ALA A 31 -38.62 2.58 9.03
CA ALA A 31 -38.66 2.97 10.43
C ALA A 31 -39.45 1.95 11.26
N GLU A 32 -38.86 0.79 11.50
CA GLU A 32 -39.15 -0.02 12.66
C GLU A 32 -37.90 0.05 13.51
N THR A 33 -37.93 0.97 14.49
CA THR A 33 -36.92 1.10 15.53
C THR A 33 -36.69 -0.27 16.15
N PRO A 34 -35.57 -0.97 15.87
CA PRO A 34 -35.16 -2.06 16.73
C PRO A 34 -34.65 -1.36 17.97
N THR A 35 -35.23 -1.69 19.12
CA THR A 35 -34.66 -1.40 20.43
C THR A 35 -33.14 -1.57 20.34
N PRO A 36 -32.33 -0.58 20.72
CA PRO A 36 -30.90 -0.66 20.51
C PRO A 36 -30.39 -1.83 21.34
N VAL A 37 -30.13 -2.95 20.69
CA VAL A 37 -29.16 -3.92 21.16
C VAL A 37 -27.85 -3.13 21.14
N PRO A 38 -27.20 -2.89 22.29
CA PRO A 38 -25.94 -2.17 22.30
C PRO A 38 -25.00 -2.89 21.35
N LEU A 39 -24.65 -2.23 20.24
CA LEU A 39 -23.45 -2.55 19.51
C LEU A 39 -22.34 -2.34 20.52
N GLU A 40 -21.85 -3.46 21.06
CA GLU A 40 -20.68 -3.53 21.90
C GLU A 40 -19.53 -3.02 21.03
N SER A 41 -19.34 -1.71 21.07
CA SER A 41 -18.07 -1.09 20.75
C SER A 41 -17.08 -1.77 21.68
N VAL A 42 -16.33 -2.72 21.15
CA VAL A 42 -15.08 -3.15 21.78
C VAL A 42 -14.07 -2.02 21.59
N THR A 43 -14.39 -0.85 22.13
CA THR A 43 -13.41 -0.09 22.88
C THR A 43 -13.04 -0.99 24.05
N PRO A 44 -11.86 -1.64 24.06
CA PRO A 44 -11.46 -2.38 25.24
C PRO A 44 -11.43 -1.38 26.39
N GLU A 45 -12.28 -1.62 27.39
CA GLU A 45 -12.22 -0.86 28.63
C GLU A 45 -10.79 -0.94 29.17
N PRO A 46 -10.19 0.19 29.56
CA PRO A 46 -8.87 0.19 30.19
C PRO A 46 -8.97 -0.57 31.52
N GLY A 47 -8.54 -1.83 31.53
CA GLY A 47 -8.42 -2.62 32.77
C GLY A 47 -8.76 -4.11 32.73
N LYS A 48 -9.24 -4.71 31.63
CA LYS A 48 -9.69 -6.13 31.60
C LYS A 48 -8.85 -7.12 30.79
N THR A 49 -7.80 -6.66 30.11
CA THR A 49 -6.91 -7.56 29.33
C THR A 49 -5.91 -8.19 30.30
N SER A 50 -5.79 -9.52 30.33
CA SER A 50 -4.72 -10.19 31.10
C SER A 50 -3.34 -9.91 30.46
N PRO A 51 -2.22 -10.14 31.17
CA PRO A 51 -0.88 -10.05 30.56
C PRO A 51 -0.77 -10.94 29.32
N ARG A 52 -1.32 -12.15 29.38
CA ARG A 52 -1.34 -13.09 28.26
C ARG A 52 -2.16 -12.55 27.09
N ASP A 53 -3.35 -12.03 27.35
CA ASP A 53 -4.21 -11.45 26.31
C ASP A 53 -3.53 -10.25 25.63
N ALA A 54 -2.82 -9.42 26.40
CA ALA A 54 -2.10 -8.28 25.83
C ALA A 54 -1.00 -8.71 24.85
N VAL A 55 -0.25 -9.79 25.16
CA VAL A 55 0.73 -10.36 24.22
C VAL A 55 0.04 -11.00 23.03
N ALA A 56 -1.01 -11.78 23.25
CA ALA A 56 -1.75 -12.45 22.18
C ALA A 56 -2.34 -11.43 21.20
N ASP A 57 -2.97 -10.36 21.70
CA ASP A 57 -3.52 -9.29 20.89
C ASP A 57 -2.42 -8.54 20.12
N PHE A 58 -1.31 -8.21 20.78
CA PHE A 58 -0.17 -7.59 20.11
C PHE A 58 0.35 -8.44 18.95
N LEU A 59 0.52 -9.75 19.18
CA LEU A 59 0.97 -10.68 18.14
C LEU A 59 -0.03 -10.80 17.00
N ASN A 60 -1.34 -10.77 17.29
CA ASN A 60 -2.38 -10.80 16.25
C ASN A 60 -2.39 -9.52 15.41
N VAL A 61 -2.35 -8.35 16.04
CA VAL A 61 -2.28 -7.05 15.35
C VAL A 61 -1.04 -6.99 14.45
N MET A 62 0.11 -7.41 14.97
CA MET A 62 1.38 -7.38 14.23
C MET A 62 1.45 -8.43 13.12
N ARG A 63 0.76 -9.57 13.26
CA ARG A 63 0.67 -10.59 12.20
C ARG A 63 -0.11 -10.08 10.99
N GLU A 64 -1.13 -9.27 11.21
CA GLU A 64 -1.92 -8.64 10.14
C GLU A 64 -1.26 -7.37 9.57
N ALA A 65 -0.33 -6.77 10.32
CA ALA A 65 0.42 -5.61 9.88
C ALA A 65 1.31 -5.94 8.68
N GLY A 66 1.35 -5.04 7.69
CA GLY A 66 2.15 -5.22 6.50
C GLY A 66 2.07 -4.02 5.55
N PRO A 67 2.69 -4.09 4.36
CA PRO A 67 2.77 -2.96 3.43
C PRO A 67 1.39 -2.43 2.97
N LEU A 68 0.36 -3.28 3.02
CA LEU A 68 -1.02 -2.92 2.66
C LEU A 68 -1.84 -2.38 3.84
N ARG A 69 -1.37 -2.57 5.08
CA ARG A 69 -2.05 -2.17 6.33
C ARG A 69 -1.06 -1.50 7.29
N PRO A 70 -0.45 -0.36 6.91
CA PRO A 70 0.53 0.33 7.73
C PRO A 70 -0.07 0.94 9.01
N ASP A 71 -1.40 1.15 9.02
CA ASP A 71 -2.20 1.61 10.17
C ASP A 71 -2.06 0.68 11.40
N LEU A 72 -1.90 -0.63 11.17
CA LEU A 72 -1.80 -1.61 12.23
C LEU A 72 -0.51 -1.50 13.04
N TYR A 73 0.60 -1.07 12.42
CA TYR A 73 1.84 -0.78 13.17
C TYR A 73 1.65 0.36 14.17
N LEU A 74 0.87 1.38 13.79
CA LEU A 74 0.54 2.49 14.69
C LEU A 74 -0.46 2.05 15.76
N ALA A 75 -1.43 1.19 15.41
CA ALA A 75 -2.38 0.63 16.38
C ALA A 75 -1.69 -0.20 17.47
N ALA A 76 -0.58 -0.88 17.14
CA ALA A 76 0.22 -1.66 18.09
C ALA A 76 0.86 -0.79 19.20
N ARG A 77 0.96 0.53 19.00
CA ARG A 77 1.48 1.49 20.00
C ARG A 77 0.85 1.34 21.37
N LYS A 78 -0.44 0.99 21.45
CA LYS A 78 -1.15 0.85 22.74
C LYS A 78 -0.56 -0.21 23.66
N TYR A 79 0.23 -1.14 23.11
CA TYR A 79 0.92 -2.19 23.86
C TYR A 79 2.36 -1.83 24.23
N LEU A 80 2.86 -0.63 23.87
CA LEU A 80 4.26 -0.24 24.06
C LEU A 80 4.36 0.91 25.07
N ASP A 81 5.18 0.73 26.10
CA ASP A 81 5.54 1.82 27.02
C ASP A 81 6.62 2.69 26.37
N LEU A 82 6.18 3.79 25.74
CA LEU A 82 7.03 4.75 25.04
C LEU A 82 7.44 5.94 25.92
N SER A 83 7.36 5.82 27.25
CA SER A 83 7.78 6.86 28.19
C SER A 83 9.25 7.28 28.01
N GLY A 84 10.12 6.33 27.66
CA GLY A 84 11.54 6.57 27.35
C GLY A 84 11.81 7.20 25.98
N VAL A 85 10.79 7.41 25.14
CA VAL A 85 10.93 7.96 23.79
C VAL A 85 10.45 9.42 23.74
N PRO A 86 11.28 10.37 23.22
CA PRO A 86 10.87 11.76 23.08
C PRO A 86 9.59 11.89 22.25
N SER A 87 8.67 12.75 22.70
CA SER A 87 7.33 12.91 22.10
C SER A 87 7.37 13.21 20.60
N VAL A 88 8.37 13.99 20.15
CA VAL A 88 8.55 14.41 18.76
C VAL A 88 8.76 13.23 17.80
N VAL A 89 9.46 12.18 18.24
CA VAL A 89 9.79 11.01 17.41
C VAL A 89 9.02 9.76 17.82
N ARG A 90 8.06 9.91 18.74
CA ARG A 90 7.39 8.77 19.39
C ARG A 90 6.61 7.93 18.41
N ASP A 91 5.91 8.55 17.47
CA ASP A 91 5.08 7.84 16.49
C ASP A 91 5.97 7.05 15.51
N GLU A 92 7.02 7.68 14.99
CA GLU A 92 7.98 7.03 14.10
C GLU A 92 8.68 5.85 14.81
N LYS A 93 9.17 6.08 16.04
CA LYS A 93 9.83 5.04 16.83
C LYS A 93 8.90 3.91 17.24
N SER A 94 7.62 4.19 17.47
CA SER A 94 6.64 3.17 17.87
C SER A 94 6.50 2.08 16.82
N VAL A 95 6.51 2.44 15.53
CA VAL A 95 6.42 1.49 14.41
C VAL A 95 7.65 0.58 14.37
N THR A 96 8.85 1.15 14.48
CA THR A 96 10.09 0.36 14.47
C THR A 96 10.17 -0.56 15.69
N LEU A 97 9.88 -0.04 16.89
CA LEU A 97 9.92 -0.83 18.12
C LEU A 97 8.88 -1.96 18.13
N ALA A 98 7.67 -1.71 17.61
CA ALA A 98 6.64 -2.75 17.46
C ALA A 98 7.13 -3.89 16.56
N ASN A 99 7.72 -3.55 15.41
CA ASN A 99 8.24 -4.54 14.47
C ASN A 99 9.43 -5.33 15.04
N ASP A 100 10.39 -4.66 15.66
CA ASP A 100 11.54 -5.30 16.27
C ASP A 100 11.11 -6.24 17.41
N LEU A 101 10.17 -5.80 18.26
CA LEU A 101 9.60 -6.63 19.31
C LEU A 101 8.88 -7.85 18.74
N TYR A 102 8.03 -7.68 17.74
CA TYR A 102 7.33 -8.79 17.08
C TYR A 102 8.31 -9.83 16.55
N ASN A 103 9.33 -9.39 15.81
CA ASN A 103 10.35 -10.30 15.27
C ASN A 103 11.13 -11.03 16.36
N VAL A 104 11.49 -10.34 17.45
CA VAL A 104 12.16 -10.95 18.61
C VAL A 104 11.27 -12.01 19.26
N LEU A 105 9.98 -11.71 19.50
CA LEU A 105 9.03 -12.65 20.10
C LEU A 105 8.79 -13.87 19.20
N MET A 106 8.65 -13.66 17.89
CA MET A 106 8.45 -14.74 16.91
C MET A 106 9.70 -15.64 16.81
N ALA A 107 10.91 -15.06 16.77
CA ALA A 107 12.15 -15.83 16.73
C ALA A 107 12.47 -16.53 18.06
N ALA A 108 12.03 -15.94 19.18
CA ALA A 108 12.14 -16.52 20.50
C ALA A 108 11.21 -17.72 20.71
N ASP A 109 10.16 -17.88 19.88
CA ASP A 109 9.12 -18.90 20.02
C ASP A 109 8.48 -18.85 21.42
N VAL A 110 7.99 -17.67 21.79
CA VAL A 110 7.45 -17.43 23.13
C VAL A 110 6.18 -18.25 23.36
N ASP A 111 6.22 -19.11 24.37
CA ASP A 111 5.06 -19.88 24.82
C ASP A 111 4.09 -18.99 25.60
N LEU A 112 2.96 -18.65 24.97
CA LEU A 112 1.89 -17.86 25.58
C LEU A 112 1.29 -18.54 26.83
N ALA A 113 1.29 -19.87 26.91
CA ALA A 113 0.74 -20.58 28.06
C ALA A 113 1.59 -20.38 29.32
N SER A 114 2.88 -20.08 29.16
CA SER A 114 3.79 -19.78 30.26
C SER A 114 3.55 -18.40 30.89
N ILE A 115 2.83 -17.51 30.19
CA ILE A 115 2.48 -16.17 30.68
C ILE A 115 1.24 -16.30 31.58
N PRO A 116 1.27 -15.80 32.83
CA PRO A 116 0.15 -15.91 33.74
C PRO A 116 -1.06 -15.08 33.28
N ASP A 117 -2.26 -15.65 33.43
CA ASP A 117 -3.50 -14.88 33.51
C ASP A 117 -3.59 -14.31 34.94
N THR A 118 -3.95 -13.03 35.05
CA THR A 118 -3.74 -12.12 36.19
C THR A 118 -3.84 -12.71 37.62
N ASP A 119 -2.91 -12.27 38.49
CA ASP A 119 -2.99 -12.28 39.97
C ASP A 119 -3.06 -10.80 40.46
N PRO A 120 -3.99 -10.40 41.36
CA PRO A 120 -4.21 -9.01 41.80
C PRO A 120 -3.04 -8.23 42.45
N GLY A 121 -1.80 -8.72 42.43
CA GLY A 121 -0.62 -8.05 42.97
C GLY A 121 0.58 -7.93 42.02
N MET A 122 0.46 -8.36 40.76
CA MET A 122 1.57 -8.22 39.80
C MET A 122 1.47 -6.89 39.06
N ASP A 123 2.49 -6.05 39.24
CA ASP A 123 2.69 -4.83 38.44
C ASP A 123 3.66 -5.06 37.26
N ARG A 124 4.38 -6.19 37.27
CA ARG A 124 5.38 -6.56 36.27
C ARG A 124 5.40 -8.06 36.03
N VAL A 125 5.33 -8.47 34.76
CA VAL A 125 5.31 -9.88 34.33
C VAL A 125 6.42 -10.11 33.32
N ARG A 126 7.24 -11.15 33.52
CA ARG A 126 8.27 -11.53 32.55
C ARG A 126 7.66 -12.36 31.43
N VAL A 127 7.86 -11.91 30.19
CA VAL A 127 7.39 -12.59 28.97
C VAL A 127 8.45 -13.52 28.41
N TYR A 128 9.71 -13.05 28.39
CA TYR A 128 10.80 -13.81 27.78
C TYR A 128 12.13 -13.49 28.45
N ARG A 129 13.03 -14.48 28.49
CA ARG A 129 14.42 -14.32 28.90
C ARG A 129 15.33 -14.84 27.81
N GLN A 130 16.16 -13.95 27.27
CA GLN A 130 17.18 -14.34 26.32
C GLN A 130 18.35 -15.01 27.05
N PRO A 131 18.99 -16.03 26.46
CA PRO A 131 20.16 -16.67 27.06
C PRO A 131 21.34 -15.73 27.36
N THR A 132 21.41 -14.59 26.65
CA THR A 132 22.43 -13.54 26.84
C THR A 132 22.15 -12.61 28.02
N GLY A 133 20.98 -12.74 28.67
CA GLY A 133 20.63 -12.01 29.89
C GLY A 133 19.60 -10.90 29.70
N ASP A 134 19.37 -10.41 28.48
CA ASP A 134 18.29 -9.45 28.20
C ASP A 134 16.91 -10.14 28.38
N GLU A 135 15.96 -9.42 28.97
CA GLU A 135 14.62 -9.93 29.31
C GLU A 135 13.54 -8.99 28.78
N ILE A 136 12.39 -9.56 28.42
CA ILE A 136 11.19 -8.83 28.01
C ILE A 136 10.16 -8.91 29.13
N TYR A 137 9.65 -7.74 29.53
CA TYR A 137 8.66 -7.58 30.59
C TYR A 137 7.43 -6.83 30.08
N LEU A 138 6.27 -7.19 30.62
CA LEU A 138 5.07 -6.37 30.65
C LEU A 138 5.00 -5.62 31.97
N VAL A 139 4.53 -4.38 31.92
CA VAL A 139 4.24 -3.52 33.08
C VAL A 139 2.80 -3.06 33.02
N ARG A 140 2.18 -2.92 34.18
CA ARG A 140 0.83 -2.39 34.29
C ARG A 140 0.88 -0.86 34.28
N THR A 141 0.22 -0.25 33.30
CA THR A 141 0.12 1.22 33.14
C THR A 141 -1.34 1.66 33.13
N ASP A 142 -1.60 2.96 33.13
CA ASP A 142 -2.95 3.53 33.03
C ASP A 142 -3.72 3.05 31.79
N GLY A 143 -2.99 2.68 30.72
CA GLY A 143 -3.55 2.15 29.47
C GLY A 143 -3.66 0.63 29.40
N GLY A 144 -3.41 -0.09 30.51
CA GLY A 144 -3.38 -1.55 30.57
C GLY A 144 -1.95 -2.12 30.57
N TRP A 145 -1.82 -3.40 30.19
CA TRP A 145 -0.53 -4.08 30.11
C TRP A 145 0.25 -3.66 28.87
N GLN A 146 1.46 -3.15 29.08
CA GLN A 146 2.35 -2.67 28.02
C GLN A 146 3.75 -3.27 28.18
N PHE A 147 4.46 -3.50 27.08
CA PHE A 147 5.86 -3.90 27.10
C PHE A 147 6.71 -2.76 27.64
N SER A 148 7.52 -3.05 28.66
CA SER A 148 8.23 -2.03 29.44
C SER A 148 9.25 -1.25 28.61
N ALA A 149 9.44 0.05 28.93
CA ALA A 149 10.43 0.89 28.27
C ALA A 149 11.85 0.27 28.28
N ASP A 150 12.24 -0.37 29.39
CA ASP A 150 13.52 -1.08 29.50
C ASP A 150 13.66 -2.22 28.47
N SER A 151 12.57 -2.98 28.26
CA SER A 151 12.54 -4.08 27.29
C SER A 151 12.64 -3.54 25.87
N LEU A 152 11.96 -2.43 25.57
CA LEU A 152 12.03 -1.78 24.26
C LEU A 152 13.43 -1.22 23.97
N ALA A 153 14.13 -0.71 24.98
CA ALA A 153 15.50 -0.21 24.85
C ALA A 153 16.52 -1.34 24.62
N SER A 154 16.28 -2.56 25.11
CA SER A 154 17.16 -3.71 24.90
C SER A 154 16.94 -4.44 23.57
N LEU A 155 15.82 -4.21 22.87
CA LEU A 155 15.45 -4.90 21.63
C LEU A 155 16.57 -4.93 20.59
N HIS A 156 17.30 -3.83 20.41
CA HIS A 156 18.39 -3.77 19.42
C HIS A 156 19.48 -4.83 19.69
N ARG A 157 19.85 -5.03 20.97
CA ARG A 157 20.81 -6.08 21.36
C ARG A 157 20.21 -7.46 21.19
N MET A 158 18.94 -7.63 21.58
CA MET A 158 18.24 -8.91 21.47
C MET A 158 18.13 -9.37 20.01
N TYR A 159 17.80 -8.44 19.12
CA TYR A 159 17.73 -8.65 17.68
C TYR A 159 19.08 -9.09 17.12
N ALA A 160 20.17 -8.41 17.49
CA ALA A 160 21.52 -8.76 17.04
C ALA A 160 21.89 -10.20 17.42
N VAL A 161 21.60 -10.63 18.66
CA VAL A 161 21.88 -12.00 19.11
C VAL A 161 21.06 -13.04 18.35
N LEU A 162 19.77 -12.77 18.07
CA LEU A 162 18.90 -13.68 17.32
C LEU A 162 19.27 -13.75 15.83
N ALA A 163 19.70 -12.62 15.27
CA ALA A 163 20.27 -12.50 13.93
C ALA A 163 21.58 -13.31 13.79
N THR A 164 22.53 -13.18 14.72
CA THR A 164 23.78 -13.96 14.71
C THR A 164 23.53 -15.46 14.87
N LYS A 165 22.47 -15.85 15.60
CA LYS A 165 22.05 -17.25 15.76
C LYS A 165 21.29 -17.80 14.55
N GLY A 166 21.09 -17.03 13.49
CA GLY A 166 20.39 -17.43 12.27
C GLY A 166 18.88 -17.65 12.45
N LYS A 167 18.31 -17.22 13.58
CA LYS A 167 16.87 -17.29 13.84
C LYS A 167 16.09 -16.14 13.22
N LEU A 168 16.78 -15.06 12.88
CA LEU A 168 16.26 -13.94 12.10
C LEU A 168 17.10 -13.80 10.84
N ALA A 169 16.47 -13.41 9.72
CA ALA A 169 17.18 -13.14 8.48
C ALA A 169 18.09 -11.92 8.64
N SER A 170 19.36 -12.17 8.92
CA SER A 170 20.43 -11.17 8.84
C SER A 170 20.98 -11.17 7.42
N PHE A 171 20.71 -10.08 6.70
CA PHE A 171 21.52 -9.76 5.53
C PHE A 171 22.80 -9.11 6.06
N ASP A 172 23.95 -9.76 5.85
CA ASP A 172 25.25 -9.16 6.11
C ASP A 172 25.37 -7.92 5.23
N VAL A 173 25.16 -6.75 5.82
CA VAL A 173 25.30 -5.49 5.12
C VAL A 173 26.78 -5.22 4.90
N PRO A 174 27.21 -4.95 3.65
CA PRO A 174 28.57 -4.53 3.38
C PRO A 174 28.96 -3.31 4.25
N PRO A 175 30.21 -3.18 4.71
CA PRO A 175 30.62 -2.10 5.63
C PRO A 175 30.35 -0.68 5.10
N TRP A 176 30.30 -0.49 3.79
CA TRP A 176 29.98 0.80 3.16
C TRP A 176 28.49 1.17 3.22
N LEU A 177 27.61 0.24 3.61
CA LEU A 177 26.18 0.45 3.88
C LEU A 177 25.84 0.50 5.37
N ASP A 178 26.81 0.27 6.25
CA ASP A 178 26.66 0.33 7.70
C ASP A 178 26.76 1.78 8.20
N PHE A 179 25.92 2.65 7.65
CA PHE A 179 25.75 4.01 8.13
C PHE A 179 24.27 4.26 8.41
N ARG A 180 24.01 5.09 9.42
CA ARG A 180 22.68 5.55 9.78
C ARG A 180 22.63 7.06 9.66
N PHE A 181 21.82 7.56 8.76
CA PHE A 181 21.62 8.99 8.53
C PHE A 181 20.13 9.28 8.50
N LEU A 182 19.68 10.33 9.21
CA LEU A 182 18.25 10.68 9.32
C LEU A 182 17.33 9.52 9.78
N GLY A 183 17.85 8.59 10.61
CA GLY A 183 17.09 7.43 11.09
C GLY A 183 17.04 6.25 10.10
N LEU A 184 17.50 6.44 8.87
CA LEU A 184 17.52 5.44 7.81
C LEU A 184 18.88 4.72 7.73
N SER A 185 18.86 3.42 7.47
CA SER A 185 20.07 2.63 7.19
C SER A 185 20.55 2.84 5.76
N GLY A 186 21.84 2.64 5.50
CA GLY A 186 22.39 2.72 4.14
C GLY A 186 21.65 1.80 3.15
N LEU A 187 21.22 0.63 3.60
CA LEU A 187 20.40 -0.30 2.80
C LEU A 187 19.02 0.27 2.46
N GLN A 188 18.37 1.00 3.38
CA GLN A 188 17.11 1.68 3.09
C GLN A 188 17.29 2.78 2.04
N TYR A 189 18.40 3.54 2.08
CA TYR A 189 18.71 4.52 1.03
C TYR A 189 18.97 3.87 -0.33
N LEU A 190 19.69 2.75 -0.36
CA LEU A 190 19.90 1.97 -1.58
C LEU A 190 18.56 1.52 -2.16
N LEU A 191 17.68 0.93 -1.34
CA LEU A 191 16.36 0.50 -1.76
C LEU A 191 15.48 1.66 -2.21
N LEU A 192 15.51 2.80 -1.51
CA LEU A 192 14.79 4.02 -1.86
C LEU A 192 15.18 4.51 -3.26
N ALA A 193 16.46 4.41 -3.62
CA ALA A 193 16.96 4.74 -4.96
C ALA A 193 16.64 3.64 -6.00
N CYS A 194 16.68 2.37 -5.63
CA CYS A 194 16.42 1.24 -6.53
C CYS A 194 14.95 1.09 -6.90
N ILE A 195 14.01 1.35 -5.99
CA ILE A 195 12.56 1.20 -6.22
C ILE A 195 12.07 1.96 -7.46
N PRO A 196 12.30 3.29 -7.63
CA PRO A 196 11.81 3.99 -8.81
C PRO A 196 12.41 3.44 -10.12
N PHE A 197 13.66 2.98 -10.09
CA PHE A 197 14.32 2.36 -11.23
C PHE A 197 13.69 1.00 -11.57
N LEU A 198 13.49 0.13 -10.58
CA LEU A 198 12.82 -1.15 -10.75
C LEU A 198 11.40 -0.96 -11.24
N SER A 199 10.63 -0.07 -10.63
CA SER A 199 9.24 0.23 -11.01
C SER A 199 9.13 0.72 -12.46
N TRP A 200 10.02 1.62 -12.89
CA TRP A 200 10.11 2.04 -14.28
C TRP A 200 10.48 0.88 -15.22
N PHE A 201 11.44 0.05 -14.83
CA PHE A 201 11.86 -1.12 -15.62
C PHE A 201 10.73 -2.13 -15.76
N PHE A 202 10.06 -2.51 -14.67
CA PHE A 202 8.92 -3.41 -14.70
C PHE A 202 7.74 -2.82 -15.48
N GLY A 203 7.43 -1.54 -15.31
CA GLY A 203 6.41 -0.85 -16.12
C GLY A 203 6.71 -0.91 -17.62
N ARG A 204 7.99 -0.72 -18.02
CA ARG A 204 8.45 -0.89 -19.41
C ARG A 204 8.29 -2.33 -19.89
N VAL A 205 8.65 -3.31 -19.07
CA VAL A 205 8.52 -4.74 -19.40
C VAL A 205 7.05 -5.12 -19.58
N CYS A 206 6.15 -4.69 -18.68
CA CYS A 206 4.71 -4.91 -18.79
C CYS A 206 4.15 -4.35 -20.10
N VAL A 207 4.53 -3.13 -20.49
CA VAL A 207 4.14 -2.54 -21.77
C VAL A 207 4.68 -3.33 -22.96
N LEU A 208 5.92 -3.81 -22.89
CA LEU A 208 6.52 -4.63 -23.93
C LEU A 208 5.80 -5.97 -24.10
N ILE A 209 5.44 -6.62 -22.98
CA ILE A 209 4.65 -7.85 -22.97
C ILE A 209 3.25 -7.60 -23.54
N ALA A 210 2.55 -6.57 -23.05
CA ALA A 210 1.24 -6.17 -23.55
C ALA A 210 1.28 -5.92 -25.07
N ARG A 211 2.31 -5.21 -25.55
CA ARG A 211 2.54 -5.02 -26.98
C ARG A 211 2.73 -6.35 -27.70
N ARG A 212 3.59 -7.25 -27.23
CA ARG A 212 3.82 -8.57 -27.86
C ARG A 212 2.53 -9.39 -27.95
N LEU A 213 1.71 -9.39 -26.90
CA LEU A 213 0.43 -10.09 -26.86
C LEU A 213 -0.58 -9.52 -27.85
N VAL A 214 -0.64 -8.19 -27.96
CA VAL A 214 -1.60 -7.50 -28.83
C VAL A 214 -1.09 -7.41 -30.29
N ARG A 215 0.22 -7.50 -30.53
CA ARG A 215 0.86 -7.38 -31.85
C ARG A 215 0.23 -8.30 -32.91
N LYS A 216 0.07 -9.59 -32.60
CA LYS A 216 -0.53 -10.57 -33.52
C LYS A 216 -1.97 -10.23 -33.91
N ARG A 217 -2.70 -9.49 -33.08
CA ARG A 217 -4.10 -9.07 -33.34
C ARG A 217 -4.18 -7.71 -34.03
N LEU A 218 -3.17 -6.85 -33.86
CA LEU A 218 -3.14 -5.51 -34.45
C LEU A 218 -2.52 -5.49 -35.85
N GLU A 219 -1.61 -6.43 -36.15
CA GLU A 219 -1.01 -6.60 -37.49
C GLU A 219 -1.93 -7.34 -38.48
N SER A 220 -3.01 -7.99 -38.02
CA SER A 220 -3.97 -8.64 -38.91
C SER A 220 -4.93 -7.62 -39.55
N GLU A 221 -4.64 -7.22 -40.80
CA GLU A 221 -5.43 -6.58 -41.89
C GLU A 221 -6.58 -5.58 -41.59
N SER A 222 -6.91 -5.26 -40.34
CA SER A 222 -8.19 -4.65 -39.97
C SER A 222 -8.09 -3.30 -39.28
N PHE A 223 -6.88 -2.81 -38.97
CA PHE A 223 -6.71 -1.57 -38.19
C PHE A 223 -5.65 -0.58 -38.72
N GLY A 224 -4.67 -0.99 -39.53
CA GLY A 224 -3.69 -0.07 -40.13
C GLY A 224 -2.80 0.73 -39.15
N ILE A 225 -2.80 0.41 -37.85
CA ILE A 225 -2.06 1.17 -36.84
C ILE A 225 -0.57 0.85 -36.93
N SER A 226 0.24 1.85 -37.28
CA SER A 226 1.68 1.70 -37.43
C SER A 226 2.35 1.24 -36.11
N PRO A 227 3.47 0.50 -36.18
CA PRO A 227 4.18 0.03 -34.99
C PRO A 227 4.57 1.15 -34.01
N ASP A 228 4.75 2.37 -34.52
CA ASP A 228 5.12 3.56 -33.76
C ASP A 228 3.93 4.17 -33.00
N GLU A 229 2.74 4.18 -33.61
CA GLU A 229 1.51 4.60 -32.94
C GLU A 229 1.14 3.66 -31.78
N GLN A 230 1.30 2.35 -31.96
CA GLN A 230 1.11 1.37 -30.88
C GLN A 230 1.99 1.68 -29.68
N LYS A 231 3.26 2.01 -29.92
CA LYS A 231 4.20 2.37 -28.85
C LYS A 231 3.73 3.62 -28.10
N ASN A 232 3.17 4.60 -28.79
CA ASN A 232 2.72 5.85 -28.19
C ASN A 232 1.41 5.69 -27.39
N VAL A 233 0.54 4.77 -27.79
CA VAL A 233 -0.72 4.44 -27.09
C VAL A 233 -0.45 3.74 -25.75
N LEU A 234 0.46 2.76 -25.71
CA LEU A 234 0.70 1.99 -24.49
C LEU A 234 1.74 2.62 -23.53
N ARG A 235 2.51 3.62 -23.97
CA ARG A 235 3.53 4.30 -23.13
C ARG A 235 2.97 4.81 -21.78
N PRO A 236 1.84 5.54 -21.73
CA PRO A 236 1.29 6.04 -20.47
C PRO A 236 0.93 4.93 -19.49
N LEU A 237 0.52 3.75 -19.98
CA LEU A 237 0.19 2.60 -19.14
C LEU A 237 1.41 2.11 -18.36
N GLY A 238 2.61 2.18 -18.95
CA GLY A 238 3.85 1.81 -18.27
C GLY A 238 4.17 2.73 -17.09
N TRP A 239 3.89 4.03 -17.22
CA TRP A 239 4.03 4.98 -16.11
C TRP A 239 3.01 4.75 -15.01
N LEU A 240 1.77 4.41 -15.38
CA LEU A 240 0.72 4.07 -14.42
C LEU A 240 1.09 2.81 -13.62
N ILE A 241 1.46 1.72 -14.30
CA ILE A 241 1.93 0.49 -13.66
C ILE A 241 3.16 0.78 -12.79
N GLY A 242 4.14 1.52 -13.33
CA GLY A 242 5.34 1.90 -12.58
C GLY A 242 5.03 2.69 -11.31
N SER A 243 4.09 3.64 -11.35
CA SER A 243 3.70 4.42 -10.17
C SER A 243 3.06 3.54 -9.08
N LEU A 244 2.27 2.54 -9.48
CA LEU A 244 1.67 1.59 -8.54
C LEU A 244 2.73 0.67 -7.90
N LEU A 245 3.66 0.16 -8.71
CA LEU A 245 4.78 -0.64 -8.20
C LEU A 245 5.68 0.17 -7.27
N ALA A 246 5.92 1.44 -7.59
CA ALA A 246 6.70 2.34 -6.74
C ALA A 246 6.01 2.57 -5.40
N TRP A 247 4.69 2.82 -5.41
CA TRP A 247 3.90 2.94 -4.18
C TRP A 247 4.04 1.71 -3.28
N VAL A 248 3.83 0.51 -3.83
CA VAL A 248 3.97 -0.74 -3.07
C VAL A 248 5.40 -0.93 -2.54
N GLY A 249 6.40 -0.61 -3.36
CA GLY A 249 7.81 -0.69 -2.95
C GLY A 249 8.13 0.26 -1.80
N PHE A 250 7.68 1.51 -1.88
CA PHE A 250 7.93 2.50 -0.84
C PHE A 250 7.19 2.18 0.45
N SER A 251 5.95 1.72 0.39
CA SER A 251 5.20 1.28 1.58
C SER A 251 5.81 0.06 2.27
N ALA A 252 6.59 -0.74 1.53
CA ALA A 252 7.34 -1.86 2.10
C ALA A 252 8.63 -1.42 2.80
N LEU A 253 9.21 -0.27 2.41
CA LEU A 253 10.27 0.34 3.21
C LEU A 253 9.56 1.03 4.39
N MET A 254 9.83 0.56 5.61
CA MET A 254 9.36 1.18 6.85
C MET A 254 10.04 2.55 7.07
N LEU A 255 9.78 3.48 6.16
CA LEU A 255 10.28 4.85 6.18
C LEU A 255 9.51 5.66 7.23
N PRO A 256 10.12 6.75 7.72
CA PRO A 256 9.41 7.73 8.53
C PRO A 256 8.13 8.20 7.83
N GLN A 257 7.06 8.37 8.61
CA GLN A 257 5.72 8.71 8.09
C GLN A 257 5.73 9.96 7.20
N ALA A 258 6.50 10.99 7.57
CA ALA A 258 6.62 12.21 6.78
C ALA A 258 7.19 11.96 5.37
N MET A 259 8.16 11.04 5.25
CA MET A 259 8.75 10.68 3.96
C MET A 259 7.78 9.84 3.12
N LEU A 260 7.05 8.90 3.75
CA LEU A 260 6.03 8.11 3.08
C LEU A 260 4.92 9.00 2.50
N VAL A 261 4.45 10.00 3.25
CA VAL A 261 3.44 10.94 2.76
C VAL A 261 3.96 11.73 1.56
N LEU A 262 5.18 12.26 1.63
CA LEU A 262 5.79 12.96 0.50
C LEU A 262 5.90 12.06 -0.74
N LEU A 263 6.39 10.82 -0.57
CA LEU A 263 6.49 9.84 -1.65
C LEU A 263 5.11 9.42 -2.18
N ALA A 264 4.10 9.31 -1.31
CA ALA A 264 2.73 9.02 -1.69
C ALA A 264 2.20 10.10 -2.64
N ILE A 265 2.40 11.37 -2.28
CA ILE A 265 1.98 12.52 -3.09
C ILE A 265 2.66 12.48 -4.45
N LEU A 266 3.98 12.24 -4.50
CA LEU A 266 4.71 12.12 -5.77
C LEU A 266 4.20 10.95 -6.63
N CYS A 267 4.04 9.76 -6.04
CA CYS A 267 3.49 8.60 -6.73
C CYS A 267 2.08 8.86 -7.27
N LYS A 268 1.21 9.49 -6.46
CA LYS A 268 -0.18 9.82 -6.80
C LYS A 268 -0.25 10.85 -7.94
N LEU A 269 0.64 11.84 -7.94
CA LEU A 269 0.75 12.83 -9.01
C LEU A 269 1.18 12.18 -10.32
N VAL A 270 2.20 11.32 -10.29
CA VAL A 270 2.65 10.56 -11.47
C VAL A 270 1.55 9.63 -11.97
N ALA A 271 0.88 8.90 -11.06
CA ALA A 271 -0.20 7.99 -11.39
C ALA A 271 -1.38 8.71 -12.06
N THR A 272 -1.79 9.85 -11.50
CA THR A 272 -2.91 10.67 -12.01
C THR A 272 -2.57 11.26 -13.37
N SER A 273 -1.35 11.80 -13.53
CA SER A 273 -0.87 12.32 -14.83
C SER A 273 -0.84 11.21 -15.87
N ALA A 274 -0.34 10.03 -15.52
CA ALA A 274 -0.32 8.85 -16.39
C ALA A 274 -1.73 8.38 -16.74
N ALA A 275 -2.69 8.42 -15.81
CA ALA A 275 -4.09 8.07 -16.03
C ALA A 275 -4.77 9.02 -17.02
N VAL A 276 -4.56 10.33 -16.88
CA VAL A 276 -5.05 11.34 -17.85
C VAL A 276 -4.48 11.06 -19.24
N LEU A 277 -3.16 10.86 -19.35
CA LEU A 277 -2.53 10.51 -20.62
C LEU A 277 -3.06 9.20 -21.21
N CYS A 278 -3.31 8.17 -20.38
CA CYS A 278 -3.98 6.94 -20.79
C CYS A 278 -5.37 7.23 -21.37
N ALA A 279 -6.18 8.07 -20.72
CA ALA A 279 -7.52 8.42 -21.19
C ALA A 279 -7.49 9.16 -22.54
N TYR A 280 -6.54 10.08 -22.76
CA TYR A 280 -6.33 10.70 -24.07
C TYR A 280 -6.00 9.68 -25.16
N ARG A 281 -5.13 8.72 -24.84
CA ARG A 281 -4.76 7.66 -25.78
C ARG A 281 -5.92 6.70 -26.04
N PHE A 282 -6.74 6.42 -25.04
CA PHE A 282 -7.96 5.65 -25.22
C PHE A 282 -8.92 6.33 -26.21
N CYS A 283 -9.07 7.65 -26.14
CA CYS A 283 -9.87 8.40 -27.12
C CYS A 283 -9.33 8.29 -28.55
N ASP A 284 -8.00 8.31 -28.71
CA ASP A 284 -7.38 8.14 -30.02
C ASP A 284 -7.67 6.74 -30.57
N VAL A 285 -7.58 5.70 -29.74
CA VAL A 285 -7.92 4.32 -30.13
C VAL A 285 -9.41 4.19 -30.44
N LEU A 286 -10.28 4.80 -29.64
CA LEU A 286 -11.73 4.80 -29.87
C LEU A 286 -12.09 5.47 -31.19
N ALA A 287 -11.43 6.58 -31.55
CA ALA A 287 -11.65 7.24 -32.83
C ALA A 287 -11.27 6.35 -34.01
N ILE A 288 -10.15 5.62 -33.93
CA ILE A 288 -9.75 4.65 -34.97
C ILE A 288 -10.79 3.52 -35.07
N PHE A 289 -11.34 3.07 -33.94
CA PHE A 289 -12.39 2.05 -33.90
C PHE A 289 -13.68 2.54 -34.58
N LEU A 290 -14.14 3.74 -34.21
CA LEU A 290 -15.36 4.33 -34.80
C LEU A 290 -15.18 4.58 -36.30
N HIS A 291 -14.00 5.00 -36.75
CA HIS A 291 -13.71 5.18 -38.17
C HIS A 291 -13.80 3.86 -38.96
N HIS A 292 -13.22 2.77 -38.46
CA HIS A 292 -13.36 1.45 -39.11
C HIS A 292 -14.80 0.94 -39.16
N MET A 293 -15.63 1.33 -38.19
CA MET A 293 -17.05 1.01 -38.18
C MET A 293 -17.82 1.85 -39.20
N ALA A 294 -17.51 3.15 -39.31
CA ALA A 294 -18.10 4.08 -40.25
C ALA A 294 -17.76 3.75 -41.72
N VAL A 295 -16.54 3.27 -42.00
CA VAL A 295 -16.15 2.83 -43.37
C VAL A 295 -17.01 1.65 -43.86
N ARG A 296 -17.67 0.91 -42.96
CA ARG A 296 -18.60 -0.18 -43.34
C ARG A 296 -20.03 0.31 -43.59
N THR A 297 -20.35 1.56 -43.26
CA THR A 297 -21.64 2.20 -43.53
C THR A 297 -21.50 3.19 -44.69
N GLN A 298 -22.50 3.29 -45.58
CA GLN A 298 -22.46 4.22 -46.73
C GLN A 298 -22.82 5.68 -46.35
N SER A 299 -22.73 6.04 -45.07
CA SER A 299 -23.27 7.29 -44.51
C SER A 299 -22.17 8.35 -44.36
N THR A 300 -22.25 9.44 -45.11
CA THR A 300 -21.38 10.62 -44.98
C THR A 300 -21.52 11.33 -43.62
N PHE A 301 -22.63 11.10 -42.90
CA PHE A 301 -22.83 11.66 -41.56
C PHE A 301 -21.91 11.02 -40.53
N ASP A 302 -21.59 9.73 -40.67
CA ASP A 302 -20.78 8.99 -39.69
C ASP A 302 -19.33 9.50 -39.70
N ASP A 303 -18.81 9.84 -40.88
CA ASP A 303 -17.47 10.39 -41.06
C ASP A 303 -17.27 11.76 -40.39
N MET A 304 -18.33 12.56 -40.29
CA MET A 304 -18.31 13.86 -39.60
C MET A 304 -18.46 13.72 -38.08
N LEU A 305 -19.14 12.67 -37.60
CA LEU A 305 -19.37 12.43 -36.17
C LEU A 305 -18.09 11.97 -35.44
N VAL A 306 -17.26 11.13 -36.06
CA VAL A 306 -16.02 10.62 -35.45
C VAL A 306 -15.09 11.73 -34.95
N PRO A 307 -14.72 12.76 -35.74
CA PRO A 307 -13.85 13.83 -35.26
C PRO A 307 -14.51 14.71 -34.19
N LEU A 308 -15.83 14.90 -34.23
CA LEU A 308 -16.57 15.63 -33.20
C LEU A 308 -16.53 14.91 -31.85
N VAL A 309 -16.88 13.61 -31.83
CA VAL A 309 -16.85 12.78 -30.61
C VAL A 309 -15.45 12.76 -30.01
N ARG A 310 -14.41 12.57 -30.83
CA ARG A 310 -13.01 12.57 -30.37
C ARG A 310 -12.64 13.90 -29.70
N ARG A 311 -13.00 15.04 -30.28
CA ARG A 311 -12.70 16.37 -29.71
C ARG A 311 -13.45 16.60 -28.42
N SER A 312 -14.75 16.33 -28.40
CA SER A 312 -15.59 16.52 -27.20
C SER A 312 -15.11 15.68 -26.03
N LEU A 313 -14.79 14.39 -26.27
CA LEU A 313 -14.29 13.49 -25.23
C LEU A 313 -12.92 13.95 -24.69
N LYS A 314 -12.05 14.46 -25.56
CA LYS A 314 -10.77 15.06 -25.13
C LYS A 314 -10.96 16.28 -24.26
N VAL A 315 -11.92 17.17 -24.58
CA VAL A 315 -12.23 18.34 -23.73
C VAL A 315 -12.69 17.89 -22.35
N VAL A 316 -13.61 16.92 -22.27
CA VAL A 316 -14.06 16.35 -21.00
C VAL A 316 -12.89 15.77 -20.20
N ILE A 317 -12.01 15.01 -20.85
CA ILE A 317 -10.81 14.45 -20.19
C ILE A 317 -9.83 15.54 -19.75
N THR A 318 -9.66 16.62 -20.51
CA THR A 318 -8.83 17.76 -20.09
C THR A 318 -9.38 18.34 -18.78
N ILE A 319 -10.69 18.60 -18.73
CA ILE A 319 -11.34 19.22 -17.58
C ILE A 319 -11.23 18.29 -16.36
N LEU A 320 -11.64 17.03 -16.50
CA LEU A 320 -11.54 16.04 -15.42
C LEU A 320 -10.09 15.85 -14.98
N GLY A 321 -9.16 15.76 -15.93
CA GLY A 321 -7.74 15.60 -15.64
C GLY A 321 -7.15 16.77 -14.87
N LEU A 322 -7.51 18.01 -15.24
CA LEU A 322 -7.10 19.20 -14.51
C LEU A 322 -7.67 19.22 -13.09
N LEU A 323 -8.95 18.86 -12.94
CA LEU A 323 -9.60 18.75 -11.62
C LEU A 323 -8.91 17.71 -10.74
N PHE A 324 -8.64 16.51 -11.27
CA PHE A 324 -7.94 15.46 -10.52
C PHE A 324 -6.52 15.89 -10.14
N ILE A 325 -5.77 16.53 -11.04
CA ILE A 325 -4.41 17.01 -10.72
C ILE A 325 -4.46 18.10 -9.64
N ALA A 326 -5.41 19.04 -9.74
CA ALA A 326 -5.59 20.10 -8.75
C ALA A 326 -5.96 19.53 -7.37
N GLN A 327 -6.90 18.58 -7.30
CA GLN A 327 -7.27 17.88 -6.06
C GLN A 327 -6.10 17.10 -5.45
N ASN A 328 -5.14 16.65 -6.26
CA ASN A 328 -3.96 15.93 -5.76
C ASN A 328 -2.86 16.84 -5.24
N LEU A 329 -2.86 18.12 -5.64
CA LEU A 329 -1.88 19.10 -5.21
C LEU A 329 -2.26 19.78 -3.90
N ASP A 330 -3.44 19.48 -3.34
CA ASP A 330 -3.95 20.04 -2.08
C ASP A 330 -3.77 21.58 -2.03
N LEU A 331 -4.06 22.23 -3.16
CA LEU A 331 -4.43 23.63 -3.12
C LEU A 331 -5.80 23.66 -2.48
N GLU A 332 -5.83 23.74 -1.14
CA GLU A 332 -7.01 24.17 -0.40
C GLU A 332 -7.59 25.39 -1.10
N VAL A 333 -8.85 25.29 -1.53
CA VAL A 333 -9.72 26.43 -1.82
C VAL A 333 -10.87 26.37 -0.83
#